data_AF-A0A7C3YWK0-F1
#
_entry.id   AF-A0A7C3YWK0-F1
#
_cell.length_a   1.000
_cell.length_b   1.000
_cell.length_c   1.000
_cell.angle_alpha   90.00
_cell.angle_beta   90.00
_cell.angle_gamma   90.00
#
_symmetry.space_group_name_H-M   'P 1'
#
loop_
_entity.id
_entity.type
_entity.pdbx_description
1 polymer ?
#
loop_
_entity_poly.entity_id
_entity_poly.type
_entity_poly.pdbx_seq_one_letter_code
_entity_poly.pdbx_strand_id
1 'polypeptide(L)'
;SLKKLINVLSRKRLGLNDVDPDILGRAYEYLLRKFAEGSGQSAGEFYTPMEVAELMAYIIDPNPGEEIYDPACGTAGLLIKTNIRFKEKYGNDPSIEFLKFYGQEINRSTYAMAKMNVFIHDMEAEIAIGDTMLRPSFTVNDGKSYRLKKFDKVTANPMWNQKFSEEAYENDPFNRFIYGYPPNNSADWGWIQHMYSSLKDNGKLVVVIDTGSVSRGSGSEGTNREKEIRKKFVENDLIESVILLPDNLFYNTTAPGVIITINKRKVNNRKILMINASQMYEKGRPKNFIPEEKIKQIYDIYSNWKEIEEISKIITLEDVRNADYNLSPSRYVLQIEKEELKPIEDILIELKQIEEERMENDKILNDILNQLGYEGYLNGRG
;
A
#
# COMPACT_ATOMS: atom_id res chain seq x y z
N SER A 1 -35.18 -6.72 -0.33
CA SER A 1 -35.41 -8.07 0.24
C SER A 1 -34.49 -9.07 -0.44
N LEU A 2 -34.07 -10.11 0.27
CA LEU A 2 -33.22 -11.18 -0.26
C LEU A 2 -33.77 -11.79 -1.55
N LYS A 3 -35.09 -11.97 -1.63
CA LYS A 3 -35.79 -12.43 -2.84
C LYS A 3 -35.53 -11.55 -4.07
N LYS A 4 -35.54 -10.22 -3.92
CA LYS A 4 -35.24 -9.30 -5.04
C LYS A 4 -33.79 -9.44 -5.50
N LEU A 5 -32.85 -9.58 -4.57
CA LEU A 5 -31.43 -9.79 -4.89
C LEU A 5 -31.20 -11.10 -5.63
N ILE A 6 -31.75 -12.21 -5.11
CA ILE A 6 -31.68 -13.54 -5.76
C ILE A 6 -32.27 -13.45 -7.18
N ASN A 7 -33.41 -12.81 -7.34
CA ASN A 7 -34.04 -12.64 -8.66
C ASN A 7 -33.19 -11.83 -9.64
N VAL A 8 -32.41 -10.85 -9.17
CA VAL A 8 -31.50 -10.07 -10.03
C VAL A 8 -30.30 -10.93 -10.43
N LEU A 9 -29.66 -11.60 -9.47
CA LEU A 9 -28.50 -12.46 -9.73
C LEU A 9 -28.85 -13.65 -10.61
N SER A 10 -30.04 -14.24 -10.44
CA SER A 10 -30.51 -15.39 -11.22
C SER A 10 -30.87 -15.06 -12.68
N ARG A 11 -30.83 -13.78 -13.10
CA ARG A 11 -31.03 -13.39 -14.51
C ARG A 11 -29.90 -13.85 -15.43
N LYS A 12 -28.73 -14.15 -14.86
CA LYS A 12 -27.55 -14.61 -15.57
C LYS A 12 -27.04 -15.89 -14.90
N ARG A 13 -26.58 -16.85 -15.70
CA ARG A 13 -25.81 -17.99 -15.18
C ARG A 13 -24.38 -17.52 -14.99
N LEU A 14 -23.90 -17.58 -13.75
CA LEU A 14 -22.62 -17.02 -13.32
C LEU A 14 -21.76 -18.08 -12.59
N GLY A 15 -21.92 -19.37 -12.93
CA GLY A 15 -21.05 -20.42 -12.41
C GLY A 15 -19.65 -20.35 -13.03
N LEU A 16 -18.66 -20.96 -12.38
CA LEU A 16 -17.28 -21.10 -12.89
C LEU A 16 -17.21 -21.83 -14.25
N ASN A 17 -18.24 -22.63 -14.57
CA ASN A 17 -18.37 -23.29 -15.87
C ASN A 17 -19.16 -22.47 -16.91
N ASP A 18 -19.83 -21.40 -16.49
CA ASP A 18 -20.68 -20.56 -17.35
C ASP A 18 -19.95 -19.28 -17.80
N VAL A 19 -18.99 -18.80 -17.00
CA VAL A 19 -18.27 -17.56 -17.21
C VAL A 19 -16.81 -17.76 -16.86
N ASP A 20 -15.93 -17.16 -17.67
CA ASP A 20 -14.49 -17.13 -17.39
C ASP A 20 -14.23 -16.64 -15.95
N PRO A 21 -13.47 -17.42 -15.13
CA PRO A 21 -13.11 -17.02 -13.78
C PRO A 21 -12.53 -15.61 -13.68
N ASP A 22 -11.79 -15.16 -14.70
CA ASP A 22 -11.20 -13.82 -14.71
C ASP A 22 -12.28 -12.73 -14.82
N ILE A 23 -13.38 -12.98 -15.53
CA ILE A 23 -14.51 -12.03 -15.60
C ILE A 23 -15.22 -11.96 -14.25
N LEU A 24 -15.49 -13.10 -13.63
CA LEU A 24 -16.14 -13.16 -12.31
C LEU A 24 -15.25 -12.52 -11.22
N GLY A 25 -13.94 -12.79 -11.27
CA GLY A 25 -12.94 -12.21 -10.38
C GLY A 25 -12.89 -10.69 -10.50
N ARG A 26 -12.78 -10.15 -11.73
CA ARG A 26 -12.83 -8.70 -11.95
C ARG A 26 -14.13 -8.06 -11.47
N ALA A 27 -15.27 -8.72 -11.67
CA ALA A 27 -16.55 -8.22 -11.18
C ALA A 27 -16.61 -8.22 -9.65
N TYR A 28 -16.08 -9.25 -8.99
CA TYR A 28 -16.00 -9.33 -7.53
C TYR A 28 -15.09 -8.26 -6.95
N GLU A 29 -13.88 -8.09 -7.50
CA GLU A 29 -12.95 -7.01 -7.13
C GLU A 29 -13.58 -5.61 -7.31
N TYR A 30 -14.33 -5.39 -8.39
CA TYR A 30 -15.07 -4.15 -8.59
C TYR A 30 -16.09 -3.91 -7.46
N LEU A 31 -16.82 -4.94 -7.03
CA LEU A 31 -17.78 -4.85 -5.94
C LEU A 31 -17.09 -4.61 -4.60
N LEU A 32 -15.95 -5.27 -4.33
CA LEU A 32 -15.12 -5.03 -3.16
C LEU A 32 -14.64 -3.58 -3.08
N ARG A 33 -14.14 -3.04 -4.20
CA ARG A 33 -13.74 -1.64 -4.32
C ARG A 33 -14.91 -0.70 -4.04
N LYS A 34 -16.09 -0.93 -4.65
CA LYS A 34 -17.28 -0.10 -4.39
C LYS A 34 -17.76 -0.18 -2.95
N PHE A 35 -17.59 -1.32 -2.31
CA PHE A 35 -17.85 -1.46 -0.88
C PHE A 35 -16.85 -0.64 -0.06
N ALA A 36 -15.55 -0.69 -0.37
CA ALA A 36 -14.53 0.10 0.31
C ALA A 36 -14.76 1.62 0.14
N GLU A 37 -15.13 2.07 -1.07
CA GLU A 37 -15.49 3.46 -1.35
C GLU A 37 -16.70 3.94 -0.54
N GLY A 38 -17.72 3.09 -0.37
CA GLY A 38 -19.00 3.45 0.23
C GLY A 38 -19.10 3.28 1.75
N SER A 39 -18.18 2.54 2.37
CA SER A 39 -18.32 2.13 3.79
C SER A 39 -17.73 3.10 4.80
N GLY A 40 -17.14 4.22 4.37
CA GLY A 40 -16.41 5.13 5.26
C GLY A 40 -15.13 4.50 5.82
N GLN A 41 -14.54 5.14 6.86
CA GLN A 41 -13.20 4.82 7.38
C GLN A 41 -12.98 3.34 7.72
N SER A 42 -13.99 2.58 8.14
CA SER A 42 -13.82 1.23 8.68
C SER A 42 -13.65 0.10 7.66
N ALA A 43 -14.10 0.23 6.40
CA ALA A 43 -13.82 -0.81 5.38
C ALA A 43 -12.65 -0.44 4.46
N GLY A 44 -12.37 0.86 4.31
CA GLY A 44 -11.21 1.36 3.56
C GLY A 44 -9.87 1.02 4.22
N GLU A 45 -9.86 0.68 5.52
CA GLU A 45 -8.68 0.23 6.27
C GLU A 45 -8.08 -1.10 5.74
N PHE A 46 -8.82 -1.87 4.93
CA PHE A 46 -8.41 -3.22 4.50
C PHE A 46 -8.21 -3.37 2.98
N TYR A 47 -8.43 -2.33 2.19
CA TYR A 47 -8.40 -2.43 0.72
C TYR A 47 -7.21 -1.66 0.13
N THR A 48 -6.27 -2.40 -0.44
CA THR A 48 -5.16 -1.83 -1.22
C THR A 48 -5.68 -1.38 -2.59
N PRO A 49 -5.42 -0.12 -3.01
CA PRO A 49 -5.76 0.33 -4.36
C PRO A 49 -5.22 -0.63 -5.42
N MET A 50 -6.02 -0.89 -6.47
CA MET A 50 -5.72 -1.92 -7.47
C MET A 50 -4.38 -1.67 -8.15
N GLU A 51 -4.09 -0.40 -8.44
CA GLU A 51 -2.90 0.08 -9.13
C GLU A 51 -1.64 -0.14 -8.28
N VAL A 52 -1.76 0.06 -6.96
CA VAL A 52 -0.68 -0.21 -6.00
C VAL A 52 -0.44 -1.71 -5.88
N ALA A 53 -1.51 -2.50 -5.77
CA ALA A 53 -1.42 -3.96 -5.67
C ALA A 53 -0.83 -4.57 -6.95
N GLU A 54 -1.16 -4.02 -8.11
CA GLU A 54 -0.60 -4.41 -9.40
C GLU A 54 0.89 -4.07 -9.50
N LEU A 55 1.29 -2.85 -9.15
CA LEU A 55 2.71 -2.46 -9.09
C LEU A 55 3.51 -3.37 -8.14
N MET A 56 2.98 -3.65 -6.95
CA MET A 56 3.63 -4.56 -5.99
C MET A 56 3.75 -5.99 -6.55
N ALA A 57 2.75 -6.47 -7.30
CA ALA A 57 2.81 -7.77 -7.97
C ALA A 57 3.87 -7.80 -9.08
N TYR A 58 4.02 -6.73 -9.85
CA TYR A 58 5.13 -6.61 -10.81
C TYR A 58 6.50 -6.65 -10.12
N ILE A 59 6.63 -6.01 -8.95
CA ILE A 59 7.89 -5.97 -8.19
C ILE A 59 8.19 -7.33 -7.53
N ILE A 60 7.18 -8.03 -6.99
CA ILE A 60 7.38 -9.33 -6.34
C ILE A 60 7.85 -10.40 -7.36
N ASP A 61 7.31 -10.31 -8.59
CA ASP A 61 7.60 -11.14 -9.78
C ASP A 61 7.83 -12.62 -9.44
N PRO A 62 6.76 -13.38 -9.15
CA PRO A 62 6.88 -14.75 -8.66
C PRO A 62 7.29 -15.73 -9.78
N ASN A 63 7.92 -16.83 -9.39
CA ASN A 63 8.32 -17.94 -10.26
C ASN A 63 7.56 -19.24 -9.93
N PRO A 64 7.50 -20.22 -10.86
CA PRO A 64 6.76 -21.45 -10.65
C PRO A 64 7.17 -22.17 -9.37
N GLY A 65 6.19 -22.69 -8.63
CA GLY A 65 6.40 -23.40 -7.37
C GLY A 65 6.78 -22.55 -6.15
N GLU A 66 6.94 -21.23 -6.29
CA GLU A 66 7.22 -20.35 -5.14
C GLU A 66 6.03 -20.24 -4.19
N GLU A 67 6.33 -20.19 -2.88
CA GLU A 67 5.34 -19.92 -1.84
C GLU A 67 5.27 -18.43 -1.52
N ILE A 68 4.06 -17.86 -1.59
CA ILE A 68 3.78 -16.44 -1.41
C ILE A 68 2.98 -16.23 -0.12
N TYR A 69 3.43 -15.32 0.75
CA TYR A 69 2.77 -15.04 2.02
C TYR A 69 2.34 -13.57 2.17
N ASP A 70 1.13 -13.36 2.68
CA ASP A 70 0.63 -12.07 3.13
C ASP A 70 0.15 -12.14 4.60
N PRO A 71 0.90 -11.56 5.56
CA PRO A 71 0.59 -11.61 6.98
C PRO A 71 -0.59 -10.72 7.41
N ALA A 72 -1.10 -9.87 6.53
CA ALA A 72 -2.20 -8.95 6.80
C ALA A 72 -3.11 -8.89 5.56
N CYS A 73 -3.60 -10.07 5.14
CA CYS A 73 -4.04 -10.27 3.77
C CYS A 73 -5.32 -9.54 3.39
N GLY A 74 -6.10 -9.03 4.35
CA GLY A 74 -7.36 -8.38 4.07
C GLY A 74 -8.24 -9.30 3.24
N THR A 75 -8.77 -8.80 2.12
CA THR A 75 -9.58 -9.56 1.17
C THR A 75 -8.76 -10.46 0.21
N ALA A 76 -7.48 -10.70 0.50
CA ALA A 76 -6.48 -11.38 -0.33
C ALA A 76 -6.13 -10.69 -1.66
N GLY A 77 -6.43 -9.39 -1.80
CA GLY A 77 -6.22 -8.64 -3.06
C GLY A 77 -4.77 -8.67 -3.57
N LEU A 78 -3.78 -8.55 -2.69
CA LEU A 78 -2.37 -8.64 -3.07
C LEU A 78 -1.95 -10.04 -3.54
N LEU A 79 -2.47 -11.09 -2.89
CA LEU A 79 -2.22 -12.47 -3.30
C LEU A 79 -2.83 -12.73 -4.70
N ILE A 80 -4.04 -12.23 -4.94
CA ILE A 80 -4.72 -12.36 -6.24
C ILE A 80 -3.97 -11.62 -7.34
N LYS A 81 -3.53 -10.39 -7.09
CA LYS A 81 -2.72 -9.63 -8.07
C LYS A 81 -1.39 -10.32 -8.36
N THR A 82 -0.79 -10.94 -7.36
CA THR A 82 0.41 -11.78 -7.55
C THR A 82 0.12 -12.99 -8.45
N ASN A 83 -1.03 -13.65 -8.28
CA ASN A 83 -1.45 -14.75 -9.15
C ASN A 83 -1.76 -14.30 -10.59
N ILE A 84 -2.41 -13.16 -10.75
CA ILE A 84 -2.68 -12.58 -12.08
C ILE A 84 -1.36 -12.30 -12.80
N ARG A 85 -0.41 -11.65 -12.13
CA ARG A 85 0.93 -11.40 -12.66
C ARG A 85 1.66 -12.69 -13.06
N PHE A 86 1.51 -13.75 -12.28
CA PHE A 86 2.05 -15.06 -12.60
C PHE A 86 1.44 -15.65 -13.88
N LYS A 87 0.11 -15.62 -14.00
CA LYS A 87 -0.62 -16.07 -15.19
C LYS A 87 -0.27 -15.24 -16.44
N GLU A 88 -0.04 -13.94 -16.31
CA GLU A 88 0.45 -13.11 -17.43
C GLU A 88 1.83 -13.57 -17.94
N LYS A 89 2.70 -14.03 -17.04
CA LYS A 89 4.07 -14.44 -17.37
C LYS A 89 4.14 -15.85 -17.97
N TYR A 90 3.32 -16.78 -17.46
CA TYR A 90 3.43 -18.21 -17.80
C TYR A 90 2.19 -18.79 -18.51
N GLY A 91 1.09 -18.02 -18.62
CA GLY A 91 -0.17 -18.51 -19.15
C GLY A 91 -0.82 -19.58 -18.26
N ASN A 92 -1.64 -20.43 -18.87
CA ASN A 92 -2.32 -21.56 -18.23
C ASN A 92 -1.68 -22.91 -18.61
N ASP A 93 -0.36 -22.93 -18.82
CA ASP A 93 0.36 -24.16 -19.18
C ASP A 93 0.33 -25.15 -17.99
N PRO A 94 -0.29 -26.34 -18.15
CA PRO A 94 -0.41 -27.32 -17.07
C PRO A 94 0.92 -27.96 -16.63
N SER A 95 2.01 -27.74 -17.39
CA SER A 95 3.36 -28.18 -17.01
C SER A 95 4.05 -27.23 -16.03
N ILE A 96 3.51 -26.01 -15.86
CA ILE A 96 4.04 -25.01 -14.95
C ILE A 96 3.50 -25.27 -13.54
N GLU A 97 4.41 -25.41 -12.56
CA GLU A 97 4.01 -25.57 -11.16
C GLU A 97 3.33 -24.28 -10.65
N PHE A 98 2.12 -24.42 -10.14
CA PHE A 98 1.36 -23.30 -9.58
C PHE A 98 2.01 -22.72 -8.32
N LEU A 99 1.70 -21.45 -8.06
CA LEU A 99 2.06 -20.79 -6.81
C LEU A 99 1.23 -21.33 -5.64
N LYS A 100 1.82 -21.33 -4.44
CA LYS A 100 1.12 -21.65 -3.19
C LYS A 100 0.98 -20.38 -2.37
N PHE A 101 -0.26 -20.05 -1.99
CA PHE A 101 -0.55 -18.80 -1.31
C PHE A 101 -0.89 -19.02 0.16
N TYR A 102 -0.41 -18.12 1.01
CA TYR A 102 -0.64 -18.13 2.44
C TYR A 102 -1.06 -16.73 2.89
N GLY A 103 -2.17 -16.63 3.62
CA GLY A 103 -2.71 -15.35 4.08
C GLY A 103 -3.13 -15.42 5.55
N GLN A 104 -2.95 -14.36 6.31
CA GLN A 104 -3.53 -14.27 7.66
C GLN A 104 -4.33 -12.97 7.82
N GLU A 105 -5.54 -13.08 8.36
CA GLU A 105 -6.45 -11.95 8.56
C GLU A 105 -7.06 -11.99 9.97
N ILE A 106 -7.13 -10.85 10.63
CA ILE A 106 -7.63 -10.74 12.01
C ILE A 106 -9.17 -10.63 12.05
N ASN A 107 -9.78 -9.97 11.07
CA ASN A 107 -11.21 -9.73 10.98
C ASN A 107 -11.95 -10.93 10.34
N ARG A 108 -12.93 -11.49 11.07
CA ARG A 108 -13.74 -12.65 10.62
C ARG A 108 -14.49 -12.41 9.31
N SER A 109 -15.05 -11.21 9.12
CA SER A 109 -15.82 -10.88 7.92
C SER A 109 -14.88 -10.72 6.73
N THR A 110 -13.77 -10.01 6.91
CA THR A 110 -12.74 -9.83 5.87
C THR A 110 -12.09 -11.17 5.50
N TYR A 111 -11.83 -12.03 6.48
CA TYR A 111 -11.38 -13.41 6.28
C TYR A 111 -12.34 -14.21 5.38
N ALA A 112 -13.65 -14.12 5.63
CA ALA A 112 -14.64 -14.78 4.79
C ALA A 112 -14.62 -14.25 3.35
N MET A 113 -14.45 -12.93 3.17
CA MET A 113 -14.29 -12.31 1.86
C MET A 113 -13.01 -12.79 1.16
N ALA A 114 -11.89 -12.91 1.88
CA ALA A 114 -10.64 -13.46 1.35
C ALA A 114 -10.81 -14.90 0.83
N LYS A 115 -11.46 -15.77 1.62
CA LYS A 115 -11.75 -17.15 1.21
C LYS A 115 -12.64 -17.20 -0.04
N MET A 116 -13.65 -16.33 -0.14
CA MET A 116 -14.48 -16.22 -1.34
C MET A 116 -13.67 -15.73 -2.53
N ASN A 117 -12.80 -14.74 -2.33
CA ASN A 117 -12.01 -14.14 -3.39
C ASN A 117 -11.02 -15.12 -4.01
N VAL A 118 -10.32 -15.88 -3.15
CA VAL A 118 -9.45 -17.00 -3.54
C VAL A 118 -10.23 -18.05 -4.34
N PHE A 119 -11.44 -18.42 -3.88
CA PHE A 119 -12.27 -19.41 -4.56
C PHE A 119 -12.73 -18.93 -5.95
N ILE A 120 -13.16 -17.67 -6.07
CA ILE A 120 -13.61 -17.09 -7.35
C ILE A 120 -12.47 -17.02 -8.38
N HIS A 121 -11.25 -16.76 -7.92
CA HIS A 121 -10.05 -16.71 -8.77
C HIS A 121 -9.39 -18.08 -9.01
N ASP A 122 -10.01 -19.17 -8.55
CA ASP A 122 -9.52 -20.55 -8.69
C ASP A 122 -8.08 -20.71 -8.21
N MET A 123 -7.81 -20.24 -6.99
CA MET A 123 -6.48 -20.23 -6.37
C MET A 123 -6.35 -21.26 -5.24
N GLU A 124 -5.21 -21.92 -5.17
CA GLU A 124 -4.82 -22.71 -4.00
C GLU A 124 -4.18 -21.79 -2.94
N ALA A 125 -5.01 -21.33 -1.99
CA ALA A 125 -4.55 -20.50 -0.88
C ALA A 125 -5.02 -20.99 0.50
N GLU A 126 -4.08 -21.06 1.43
CA GLU A 126 -4.36 -21.25 2.85
C GLU A 126 -4.52 -19.89 3.52
N ILE A 127 -5.75 -19.53 3.89
CA ILE A 127 -6.02 -18.33 4.67
C ILE A 127 -6.29 -18.74 6.10
N ALA A 128 -5.55 -18.17 7.05
CA ALA A 128 -5.71 -18.35 8.48
C ALA A 128 -6.42 -17.14 9.11
N ILE A 129 -7.08 -17.38 10.24
CA ILE A 129 -7.75 -16.34 11.02
C ILE A 129 -7.01 -16.09 12.33
N GLY A 130 -6.65 -14.83 12.59
CA GLY A 130 -6.06 -14.41 13.86
C GLY A 130 -5.09 -13.24 13.72
N ASP A 131 -4.64 -12.73 14.87
CA ASP A 131 -3.67 -11.64 14.95
C ASP A 131 -2.26 -12.16 14.62
N THR A 132 -1.68 -11.71 13.51
CA THR A 132 -0.34 -12.15 13.07
C THR A 132 0.79 -11.68 13.96
N MET A 133 0.67 -10.49 14.54
CA MET A 133 1.70 -9.92 15.41
C MET A 133 1.76 -10.66 16.74
N LEU A 134 0.61 -11.10 17.29
CA LEU A 134 0.59 -11.84 18.56
C LEU A 134 0.62 -13.36 18.38
N ARG A 135 0.01 -13.89 17.32
CA ARG A 135 -0.22 -15.32 17.07
C ARG A 135 -0.08 -15.63 15.57
N PRO A 136 1.16 -15.64 15.03
CA PRO A 136 1.39 -16.03 13.65
C PRO A 136 0.97 -17.49 13.44
N SER A 137 0.11 -17.72 12.45
CA SER A 137 -0.52 -19.03 12.23
C SER A 137 0.40 -19.98 11.46
N PHE A 138 1.18 -19.46 10.51
CA PHE A 138 2.04 -20.27 9.66
C PHE A 138 3.38 -20.55 10.33
N THR A 139 3.42 -21.72 10.97
CA THR A 139 4.51 -22.14 11.84
C THR A 139 4.85 -23.60 11.58
N VAL A 140 6.09 -23.97 11.86
CA VAL A 140 6.60 -25.33 11.67
C VAL A 140 7.17 -25.82 12.99
N ASN A 141 6.80 -27.03 13.37
CA ASN A 141 7.39 -27.75 14.49
C ASN A 141 8.27 -28.87 13.93
N ASP A 142 9.59 -28.73 14.08
CA ASP A 142 10.57 -29.75 13.66
C ASP A 142 10.89 -30.77 14.76
N GLY A 143 10.09 -30.81 15.82
CA GLY A 143 10.30 -31.64 17.01
C GLY A 143 11.31 -31.10 17.99
N LYS A 144 12.05 -30.01 17.65
CA LYS A 144 13.03 -29.35 18.53
C LYS A 144 12.65 -27.91 18.86
N SER A 145 12.03 -27.21 17.92
CA SER A 145 11.67 -25.81 18.06
C SER A 145 10.42 -25.47 17.25
N TYR A 146 9.62 -24.56 17.80
CA TYR A 146 8.52 -23.94 17.06
C TYR A 146 9.07 -22.72 16.34
N ARG A 147 8.98 -22.69 15.00
CA ARG A 147 9.52 -21.61 14.18
C ARG A 147 8.47 -21.11 13.20
N LEU A 148 8.65 -19.90 12.67
CA LEU A 148 7.83 -19.44 11.54
C LEU A 148 8.09 -20.32 10.31
N LYS A 149 7.02 -20.60 9.56
CA LYS A 149 7.16 -21.09 8.19
C LYS A 149 7.89 -20.02 7.36
N LYS A 150 8.74 -20.46 6.43
CA LYS A 150 9.54 -19.59 5.56
C LYS A 150 9.00 -19.64 4.14
N PHE A 151 8.87 -18.47 3.52
CA PHE A 151 8.29 -18.29 2.19
C PHE A 151 9.31 -17.71 1.22
N ASP A 152 9.15 -17.96 -0.08
CA ASP A 152 10.01 -17.39 -1.12
C ASP A 152 9.72 -15.89 -1.29
N LYS A 153 8.44 -15.52 -1.20
CA LYS A 153 7.97 -14.15 -1.37
C LYS A 153 7.03 -13.75 -0.25
N VAL A 154 7.13 -12.51 0.18
CA VAL A 154 6.19 -11.91 1.14
C VAL A 154 5.69 -10.58 0.56
N THR A 155 4.39 -10.34 0.59
CA THR A 155 3.79 -9.08 0.17
C THR A 155 2.72 -8.66 1.14
N ALA A 156 2.60 -7.37 1.46
CA ALA A 156 1.61 -6.90 2.41
C ALA A 156 1.29 -5.42 2.30
N ASN A 157 0.08 -5.08 2.71
CA ASN A 157 -0.34 -3.73 3.09
C ASN A 157 -0.89 -3.81 4.53
N PRO A 158 -0.01 -3.90 5.55
CA PRO A 158 -0.47 -3.91 6.93
C PRO A 158 -1.14 -2.57 7.27
N MET A 159 -1.95 -2.53 8.33
CA MET A 159 -2.45 -1.26 8.83
C MET A 159 -1.27 -0.43 9.37
N TRP A 160 -1.14 0.79 8.85
CA TRP A 160 -0.01 1.66 9.16
C TRP A 160 -0.10 2.23 10.58
N ASN A 161 1.05 2.47 11.20
CA ASN A 161 1.17 3.11 12.51
C ASN A 161 0.33 2.44 13.61
N GLN A 162 0.13 1.12 13.50
CA GLN A 162 -0.51 0.34 14.56
C GLN A 162 0.27 0.45 15.87
N LYS A 163 -0.47 0.40 16.98
CA LYS A 163 0.11 0.44 18.32
C LYS A 163 0.15 -0.97 18.89
N PHE A 164 1.33 -1.40 19.29
CA PHE A 164 1.54 -2.63 20.06
C PHE A 164 2.33 -2.29 21.33
N SER A 165 2.12 -3.09 22.38
CA SER A 165 2.92 -2.97 23.60
C SER A 165 4.35 -3.45 23.37
N GLU A 166 5.30 -2.93 24.14
CA GLU A 166 6.69 -3.41 24.09
C GLU A 166 6.78 -4.91 24.44
N GLU A 167 5.93 -5.36 25.37
CA GLU A 167 5.79 -6.77 25.76
C GLU A 167 5.46 -7.71 24.59
N ALA A 168 4.75 -7.21 23.57
CA ALA A 168 4.43 -8.00 22.37
C ALA A 168 5.68 -8.34 21.55
N TYR A 169 6.72 -7.51 21.64
CA TYR A 169 8.01 -7.72 20.98
C TYR A 169 8.99 -8.48 21.88
N GLU A 170 9.04 -8.13 23.17
CA GLU A 170 9.95 -8.75 24.15
C GLU A 170 9.67 -10.23 24.37
N ASN A 171 8.40 -10.61 24.45
CA ASN A 171 7.98 -11.99 24.71
C ASN A 171 7.73 -12.78 23.42
N ASP A 172 8.28 -12.33 22.29
CA ASP A 172 8.08 -12.99 21.01
C ASP A 172 8.74 -14.39 20.99
N PRO A 173 7.96 -15.48 20.86
CA PRO A 173 8.51 -16.84 20.90
C PRO A 173 9.24 -17.22 19.61
N PHE A 174 9.21 -16.37 18.59
CA PHE A 174 9.74 -16.64 17.24
C PHE A 174 11.04 -15.89 16.92
N ASN A 175 11.52 -15.03 17.82
CA ASN A 175 12.71 -14.19 17.63
C ASN A 175 12.66 -13.37 16.32
N ARG A 176 11.53 -12.72 16.05
CA ARG A 176 11.27 -11.95 14.82
C ARG A 176 11.94 -10.58 14.81
N PHE A 177 12.12 -9.97 15.97
CA PHE A 177 12.50 -8.56 16.13
C PHE A 177 14.00 -8.39 16.40
N ILE A 178 14.84 -9.09 15.61
CA ILE A 178 16.30 -9.20 15.82
C ILE A 178 17.05 -7.87 15.70
N TYR A 179 16.46 -6.85 15.06
CA TYR A 179 17.08 -5.54 14.88
C TYR A 179 16.57 -4.49 15.87
N GLY A 180 15.73 -4.90 16.84
CA GLY A 180 15.20 -4.06 17.90
C GLY A 180 13.68 -3.92 17.83
N TYR A 181 13.12 -3.32 18.89
CA TYR A 181 11.68 -3.17 19.05
C TYR A 181 11.22 -1.78 18.58
N PRO A 182 10.18 -1.70 17.73
CA PRO A 182 9.56 -0.43 17.39
C PRO A 182 9.01 0.28 18.64
N PRO A 183 8.82 1.61 18.58
CA PRO A 183 8.13 2.34 19.65
C PRO A 183 6.64 1.95 19.71
N ASN A 184 5.99 2.16 20.85
CA ASN A 184 4.58 1.79 21.06
C ASN A 184 3.56 2.56 20.17
N ASN A 185 3.99 3.64 19.52
CA ASN A 185 3.16 4.49 18.69
C ASN A 185 3.23 4.16 17.19
N SER A 186 4.11 3.25 16.76
CA SER A 186 4.12 2.71 15.40
C SER A 186 4.76 1.33 15.33
N ALA A 187 4.08 0.40 14.66
CA ALA A 187 4.52 -0.96 14.44
C ALA A 187 4.99 -1.23 13.02
N ASP A 188 5.24 -0.19 12.22
CA ASP A 188 5.59 -0.35 10.80
C ASP A 188 6.85 -1.21 10.62
N TRP A 189 7.91 -0.91 11.36
CA TRP A 189 9.12 -1.74 11.39
C TRP A 189 8.94 -3.06 12.15
N GLY A 190 7.87 -3.22 12.93
CA GLY A 190 7.47 -4.49 13.52
C GLY A 190 6.93 -5.43 12.45
N TRP A 191 6.02 -4.95 11.60
CA TRP A 191 5.51 -5.67 10.44
C TRP A 191 6.64 -6.05 9.48
N ILE A 192 7.52 -5.11 9.13
CA ILE A 192 8.67 -5.37 8.25
C ILE A 192 9.57 -6.48 8.83
N GLN A 193 9.84 -6.45 10.14
CA GLN A 193 10.64 -7.49 10.79
C GLN A 193 9.94 -8.86 10.85
N HIS A 194 8.63 -8.90 11.07
CA HIS A 194 7.84 -10.14 10.96
C HIS A 194 7.93 -10.74 9.55
N MET A 195 7.72 -9.91 8.53
CA MET A 195 7.79 -10.32 7.13
C MET A 195 9.20 -10.79 6.74
N TYR A 196 10.23 -10.04 7.12
CA TYR A 196 11.63 -10.42 6.91
C TYR A 196 11.98 -11.75 7.60
N SER A 197 11.50 -11.94 8.82
CA SER A 197 11.65 -13.18 9.57
C SER A 197 10.84 -14.34 8.99
N SER A 198 9.88 -14.08 8.10
CA SER A 198 9.13 -15.10 7.37
C SER A 198 9.74 -15.43 6.01
N LEU A 199 10.82 -14.76 5.58
CA LEU A 199 11.49 -15.05 4.30
C LEU A 199 12.49 -16.20 4.42
N LYS A 200 12.53 -17.06 3.40
CA LYS A 200 13.68 -17.93 3.08
C LYS A 200 14.93 -17.10 2.81
N ASP A 201 16.11 -17.72 2.77
CA ASP A 201 17.39 -17.00 2.65
C ASP A 201 17.61 -16.32 1.29
N ASN A 202 16.91 -16.79 0.24
CA ASN A 202 16.87 -16.18 -1.09
C ASN A 202 15.58 -15.37 -1.33
N GLY A 203 14.80 -15.10 -0.28
CA GLY A 203 13.47 -14.54 -0.40
C GLY A 203 13.44 -13.03 -0.66
N LYS A 204 12.28 -12.56 -1.16
CA LYS A 204 12.00 -11.16 -1.45
C LYS A 204 10.70 -10.71 -0.80
N LEU A 205 10.72 -9.52 -0.21
CA LEU A 205 9.58 -8.87 0.44
C LEU A 205 9.26 -7.55 -0.27
N VAL A 206 7.99 -7.31 -0.57
CA VAL A 206 7.48 -6.03 -1.07
C VAL A 206 6.33 -5.58 -0.16
N VAL A 207 6.49 -4.46 0.54
CA VAL A 207 5.47 -3.95 1.46
C VAL A 207 5.14 -2.51 1.10
N VAL A 208 3.86 -2.15 1.16
CA VAL A 208 3.43 -0.75 1.15
C VAL A 208 3.09 -0.30 2.56
N ILE A 209 3.64 0.83 2.97
CA ILE A 209 3.56 1.31 4.35
C ILE A 209 3.60 2.84 4.43
N ASP A 210 3.41 3.40 5.61
CA ASP A 210 3.47 4.84 5.85
C ASP A 210 4.85 5.44 5.53
N THR A 211 4.86 6.64 4.97
CA THR A 211 6.09 7.38 4.61
C THR A 211 6.94 7.76 5.81
N GLY A 212 6.38 7.80 7.01
CA GLY A 212 7.15 7.98 8.23
C GLY A 212 8.11 6.81 8.49
N SER A 213 7.81 5.58 8.05
CA SER A 213 8.69 4.41 8.26
C SER A 213 10.10 4.61 7.68
N VAL A 214 10.22 5.40 6.60
CA VAL A 214 11.50 5.69 5.93
C VAL A 214 12.19 6.96 6.42
N SER A 215 11.55 7.77 7.27
CA SER A 215 12.04 9.11 7.63
C SER A 215 12.04 9.42 9.13
N ARG A 216 11.17 8.79 9.93
CA ARG A 216 11.03 9.05 11.37
C ARG A 216 12.37 8.86 12.09
N GLY A 217 12.71 9.86 12.91
CA GLY A 217 13.94 9.92 13.70
C GLY A 217 15.20 10.39 12.96
N SER A 218 15.17 10.50 11.63
CA SER A 218 16.31 11.01 10.86
C SER A 218 16.44 12.53 11.02
N GLY A 219 17.65 13.02 11.25
CA GLY A 219 17.95 14.44 11.52
C GLY A 219 17.59 14.91 12.93
N SER A 220 17.13 14.01 13.81
CA SER A 220 16.90 14.31 15.22
C SER A 220 18.16 14.02 16.05
N GLU A 221 18.46 14.87 17.03
CA GLU A 221 19.61 14.69 17.95
C GLU A 221 19.46 13.48 18.88
N GLY A 222 18.22 12.99 19.08
CA GLY A 222 17.91 11.85 19.94
C GLY A 222 17.92 10.49 19.24
N THR A 223 18.04 9.42 20.04
CA THR A 223 17.89 8.04 19.56
C THR A 223 16.43 7.75 19.23
N ASN A 224 16.17 7.27 18.02
CA ASN A 224 14.85 6.80 17.60
C ASN A 224 14.93 5.31 17.24
N ARG A 225 14.07 4.49 17.86
CA ARG A 225 14.13 3.02 17.70
C ARG A 225 13.88 2.57 16.26
N GLU A 226 12.99 3.23 15.51
CA GLU A 226 12.77 2.90 14.10
C GLU A 226 13.97 3.27 13.23
N LYS A 227 14.63 4.41 13.50
CA LYS A 227 15.88 4.77 12.80
C LYS A 227 16.95 3.70 13.03
N GLU A 228 17.11 3.21 14.25
CA GLU A 228 18.09 2.16 14.54
C GLU A 228 17.76 0.84 13.85
N ILE A 229 16.49 0.43 13.82
CA ILE A 229 16.05 -0.75 13.05
C ILE A 229 16.33 -0.54 11.56
N ARG A 230 15.88 0.58 10.97
CA ARG A 230 16.09 0.93 9.56
C ARG A 230 17.58 0.93 9.19
N LYS A 231 18.42 1.50 10.05
CA LYS A 231 19.88 1.47 9.93
C LYS A 231 20.41 0.04 9.84
N LYS A 232 19.92 -0.90 10.65
CA LYS A 232 20.35 -2.32 10.54
C LYS A 232 19.96 -2.92 9.19
N PHE A 233 18.78 -2.64 8.65
CA PHE A 233 18.40 -3.12 7.32
C PHE A 233 19.28 -2.53 6.20
N VAL A 234 19.63 -1.25 6.31
CA VAL A 234 20.53 -0.59 5.36
C VAL A 234 21.95 -1.15 5.44
N GLU A 235 22.52 -1.27 6.65
CA GLU A 235 23.90 -1.73 6.85
C GLU A 235 24.10 -3.21 6.50
N ASN A 236 23.05 -4.03 6.59
CA ASN A 236 23.04 -5.41 6.09
C ASN A 236 22.70 -5.53 4.60
N ASP A 237 22.62 -4.40 3.88
CA ASP A 237 22.36 -4.33 2.43
C ASP A 237 21.03 -4.98 1.99
N LEU A 238 20.01 -4.96 2.85
CA LEU A 238 18.75 -5.66 2.62
C LEU A 238 17.74 -4.86 1.80
N ILE A 239 17.78 -3.53 1.88
CA ILE A 239 16.85 -2.64 1.16
C ILE A 239 17.27 -2.58 -0.32
N GLU A 240 16.41 -3.04 -1.22
CA GLU A 240 16.66 -3.04 -2.66
C GLU A 240 16.15 -1.75 -3.32
N SER A 241 14.93 -1.35 -3.01
CA SER A 241 14.31 -0.14 -3.53
C SER A 241 13.32 0.48 -2.55
N VAL A 242 13.10 1.78 -2.73
CA VAL A 242 12.05 2.54 -2.04
C VAL A 242 11.32 3.40 -3.06
N ILE A 243 10.00 3.25 -3.15
CA ILE A 243 9.15 3.93 -4.13
C ILE A 243 8.13 4.78 -3.40
N LEU A 244 8.20 6.09 -3.54
CA LEU A 244 7.20 7.02 -3.01
C LEU A 244 6.00 7.04 -3.95
N LEU A 245 4.82 6.72 -3.44
CA LEU A 245 3.59 6.73 -4.22
C LEU A 245 2.94 8.13 -4.24
N PRO A 246 2.06 8.39 -5.22
CA PRO A 246 1.15 9.52 -5.18
C PRO A 246 0.33 9.60 -3.90
N ASP A 247 -0.07 10.80 -3.55
CA ASP A 247 -1.00 11.05 -2.46
C ASP A 247 -2.45 10.68 -2.85
N ASN A 248 -3.34 10.64 -1.86
CA ASN A 248 -4.77 10.41 -2.04
C ASN A 248 -5.15 9.19 -2.90
N LEU A 249 -4.30 8.14 -2.90
CA LEU A 249 -4.62 6.83 -3.49
C LEU A 249 -5.44 5.96 -2.53
N PHE A 250 -5.07 5.98 -1.25
CA PHE A 250 -5.66 5.10 -0.23
C PHE A 250 -7.02 5.61 0.25
N TYR A 251 -7.92 4.70 0.58
CA TYR A 251 -9.29 5.05 0.96
C TYR A 251 -9.41 5.60 2.39
N ASN A 252 -8.50 5.21 3.28
CA ASN A 252 -8.47 5.60 4.70
C ASN A 252 -7.61 6.84 5.00
N THR A 253 -6.78 7.30 4.06
CA THR A 253 -5.90 8.46 4.24
C THR A 253 -5.68 9.23 2.94
N THR A 254 -5.38 10.52 3.03
CA THR A 254 -4.89 11.31 1.89
C THR A 254 -3.37 11.29 1.79
N ALA A 255 -2.66 10.82 2.82
CA ALA A 255 -1.22 10.74 2.82
C ALA A 255 -0.70 9.77 1.74
N PRO A 256 0.45 10.06 1.11
CA PRO A 256 1.12 9.10 0.24
C PRO A 256 1.65 7.92 1.05
N GLY A 257 1.67 6.75 0.41
CA GLY A 257 2.35 5.55 0.92
C GLY A 257 3.74 5.40 0.30
N VAL A 258 4.56 4.51 0.88
CA VAL A 258 5.85 4.12 0.31
C VAL A 258 5.90 2.60 0.14
N ILE A 259 6.36 2.14 -1.03
CA ILE A 259 6.68 0.73 -1.24
C ILE A 259 8.15 0.52 -0.88
N ILE A 260 8.44 -0.42 0.01
CA ILE A 260 9.79 -0.84 0.36
C ILE A 260 9.99 -2.26 -0.17
N THR A 261 11.06 -2.45 -0.93
CA THR A 261 11.50 -3.78 -1.37
C THR A 261 12.70 -4.23 -0.55
N ILE A 262 12.58 -5.38 0.09
CA ILE A 262 13.68 -6.06 0.79
C ILE A 262 14.01 -7.32 0.00
N ASN A 263 15.28 -7.51 -0.34
CA ASN A 263 15.73 -8.67 -1.11
C ASN A 263 16.97 -9.29 -0.46
N LYS A 264 16.87 -10.52 0.04
CA LYS A 264 18.01 -11.22 0.64
C LYS A 264 19.02 -11.71 -0.41
N ARG A 265 18.62 -11.76 -1.68
CA ARG A 265 19.48 -12.07 -2.84
C ARG A 265 19.57 -10.86 -3.78
N LYS A 266 19.78 -9.69 -3.19
CA LYS A 266 19.97 -8.43 -3.92
C LYS A 266 21.12 -8.55 -4.92
N VAL A 267 20.87 -8.20 -6.17
CA VAL A 267 21.88 -8.28 -7.26
C VAL A 267 22.84 -7.10 -7.21
N ASN A 268 22.29 -5.90 -6.99
CA ASN A 268 23.05 -4.65 -6.97
C ASN A 268 23.54 -4.34 -5.55
N ASN A 269 24.62 -5.00 -5.14
CA ASN A 269 25.20 -4.86 -3.80
C ASN A 269 25.49 -3.39 -3.43
N ARG A 270 25.18 -3.03 -2.18
CA ARG A 270 25.43 -1.74 -1.52
C ARG A 270 24.81 -0.51 -2.19
N LYS A 271 23.80 -0.73 -3.04
CA LYS A 271 23.08 0.32 -3.77
C LYS A 271 21.58 0.22 -3.56
N ILE A 272 20.86 1.32 -3.44
CA ILE A 272 19.40 1.35 -3.26
C ILE A 272 18.81 2.16 -4.41
N LEU A 273 17.79 1.62 -5.07
CA LEU A 273 17.04 2.36 -6.09
C LEU A 273 15.94 3.19 -5.43
N MET A 274 16.05 4.50 -5.51
CA MET A 274 15.04 5.46 -5.07
C MET A 274 14.17 5.84 -6.26
N ILE A 275 12.85 5.69 -6.13
CA ILE A 275 11.88 6.13 -7.15
C ILE A 275 10.89 7.08 -6.49
N ASN A 276 10.81 8.30 -7.00
CA ASN A 276 9.80 9.27 -6.61
C ASN A 276 8.65 9.27 -7.63
N ALA A 277 7.62 8.47 -7.37
CA ALA A 277 6.45 8.38 -8.23
C ALA A 277 5.31 9.30 -7.78
N SER A 278 5.55 10.28 -6.89
CA SER A 278 4.48 11.12 -6.31
C SER A 278 3.66 11.89 -7.34
N GLN A 279 4.26 12.21 -8.50
CA GLN A 279 3.60 12.92 -9.62
C GLN A 279 3.13 11.97 -10.74
N MET A 280 3.20 10.65 -10.55
CA MET A 280 2.81 9.66 -11.56
C MET A 280 1.36 9.19 -11.37
N TYR A 281 0.41 10.12 -11.38
CA TYR A 281 -1.00 9.84 -11.17
C TYR A 281 -1.90 10.67 -12.07
N GLU A 282 -3.17 10.27 -12.15
CA GLU A 282 -4.25 11.10 -12.65
C GLU A 282 -5.29 11.37 -11.54
N LYS A 283 -5.91 12.54 -11.59
CA LYS A 283 -6.96 12.92 -10.64
C LYS A 283 -8.22 12.11 -10.92
N GLY A 284 -8.57 11.20 -10.02
CA GLY A 284 -9.88 10.58 -9.98
C GLY A 284 -10.78 11.24 -8.93
N ARG A 285 -12.08 10.93 -8.98
CA ARG A 285 -13.06 11.35 -7.98
C ARG A 285 -13.62 10.11 -7.29
N PRO A 286 -13.45 9.92 -5.96
CA PRO A 286 -12.82 10.84 -4.99
C PRO A 286 -11.30 10.65 -4.79
N LYS A 287 -10.67 9.65 -5.42
CA LYS A 287 -9.27 9.27 -5.19
C LYS A 287 -8.43 9.40 -6.46
N ASN A 288 -7.16 9.72 -6.28
CA ASN A 288 -6.18 9.63 -7.36
C ASN A 288 -6.01 8.16 -7.79
N PHE A 289 -5.50 7.94 -8.99
CA PHE A 289 -5.13 6.60 -9.45
C PHE A 289 -3.85 6.67 -10.29
N ILE A 290 -3.14 5.54 -10.41
CA ILE A 290 -1.95 5.42 -11.24
C ILE A 290 -2.36 4.74 -12.55
N PRO A 291 -2.33 5.43 -13.70
CA PRO A 291 -2.64 4.81 -14.99
C PRO A 291 -1.72 3.62 -15.31
N GLU A 292 -2.20 2.67 -16.11
CA GLU A 292 -1.48 1.43 -16.44
C GLU A 292 -0.11 1.73 -17.09
N GLU A 293 -0.01 2.74 -17.95
CA GLU A 293 1.24 3.16 -18.57
C GLU A 293 2.25 3.69 -17.55
N LYS A 294 1.77 4.35 -16.47
CA LYS A 294 2.61 4.83 -15.37
C LYS A 294 3.08 3.67 -14.50
N ILE A 295 2.23 2.67 -14.25
CA ILE A 295 2.62 1.43 -13.56
C ILE A 295 3.76 0.74 -14.33
N LYS A 296 3.60 0.57 -15.65
CA LYS A 296 4.62 -0.02 -16.52
C LYS A 296 5.91 0.80 -16.54
N GLN A 297 5.82 2.13 -16.54
CA GLN A 297 6.98 3.00 -16.45
C GLN A 297 7.73 2.83 -15.12
N ILE A 298 7.03 2.81 -13.98
CA ILE A 298 7.65 2.59 -12.66
C ILE A 298 8.31 1.21 -12.61
N TYR A 299 7.64 0.18 -13.13
CA TYR A 299 8.18 -1.17 -13.19
C TYR A 299 9.40 -1.28 -14.12
N ASP A 300 9.41 -0.62 -15.27
CA ASP A 300 10.56 -0.57 -16.18
C ASP A 300 11.78 0.09 -15.51
N ILE A 301 11.56 1.20 -14.79
CA ILE A 301 12.61 1.85 -13.99
C ILE A 301 13.17 0.88 -12.94
N TYR A 302 12.28 0.19 -12.21
CA TYR A 302 12.66 -0.75 -11.17
C TYR A 302 13.40 -1.97 -11.70
N SER A 303 12.86 -2.65 -12.71
CA SER A 303 13.39 -3.90 -13.26
C SER A 303 14.72 -3.69 -13.98
N ASN A 304 14.89 -2.55 -14.66
CA ASN A 304 16.11 -2.24 -15.41
C ASN A 304 17.08 -1.31 -14.65
N TRP A 305 16.79 -0.94 -13.39
CA TRP A 305 17.62 -0.04 -12.58
C TRP A 305 17.97 1.26 -13.30
N LYS A 306 16.98 1.90 -13.93
CA LYS A 306 17.18 3.15 -14.69
C LYS A 306 17.24 4.34 -13.75
N GLU A 307 18.22 5.23 -13.95
CA GLU A 307 18.20 6.58 -13.40
C GLU A 307 17.53 7.51 -14.41
N ILE A 308 16.45 8.15 -13.98
CA ILE A 308 15.70 9.12 -14.79
C ILE A 308 15.62 10.40 -13.97
N GLU A 309 16.05 11.50 -14.58
CA GLU A 309 15.97 12.83 -13.96
C GLU A 309 14.57 13.10 -13.39
N GLU A 310 14.51 13.67 -12.19
CA GLU A 310 13.27 13.94 -11.43
C GLU A 310 12.41 12.71 -11.04
N ILE A 311 12.74 11.48 -11.46
CA ILE A 311 11.92 10.28 -11.17
C ILE A 311 12.67 9.23 -10.36
N SER A 312 13.94 8.96 -10.69
CA SER A 312 14.70 7.90 -10.00
C SER A 312 16.17 8.21 -9.86
N LYS A 313 16.76 7.66 -8.79
CA LYS A 313 18.19 7.78 -8.49
C LYS A 313 18.69 6.52 -7.80
N ILE A 314 19.89 6.08 -8.17
CA ILE A 314 20.59 5.00 -7.48
C ILE A 314 21.50 5.64 -6.43
N ILE A 315 21.28 5.29 -5.17
CA ILE A 315 22.07 5.82 -4.06
C ILE A 315 22.93 4.73 -3.44
N THR A 316 24.02 5.12 -2.80
CA THR A 316 24.93 4.24 -2.05
C THR A 316 24.56 4.20 -0.58
N LEU A 317 25.11 3.23 0.16
CA LEU A 317 24.99 3.22 1.63
C LEU A 317 25.57 4.48 2.27
N GLU A 318 26.60 5.09 1.66
CA GLU A 318 27.20 6.32 2.19
C GLU A 318 26.27 7.52 2.05
N ASP A 319 25.55 7.62 0.93
CA ASP A 319 24.50 8.64 0.75
C ASP A 319 23.43 8.53 1.85
N VAL A 320 23.04 7.30 2.18
CA VAL A 320 22.05 7.02 3.24
C VAL A 320 22.59 7.38 4.63
N ARG A 321 23.85 7.09 4.93
CA ARG A 321 24.49 7.48 6.20
C ARG A 321 24.57 9.00 6.35
N ASN A 322 24.97 9.71 5.28
CA ASN A 322 25.01 11.17 5.24
C ASN A 322 23.62 11.80 5.42
N ALA A 323 22.57 11.09 5.01
CA ALA A 323 21.17 11.47 5.23
C ALA A 323 20.60 11.02 6.59
N ASP A 324 21.44 10.58 7.54
CA ASP A 324 21.04 10.01 8.83
C ASP A 324 19.99 8.90 8.69
N TYR A 325 20.25 7.98 7.76
CA TYR A 325 19.40 6.84 7.43
C TYR A 325 17.99 7.19 6.96
N ASN A 326 17.78 8.41 6.43
CA ASN A 326 16.53 8.77 5.79
C ASN A 326 16.44 8.08 4.42
N LEU A 327 15.41 7.28 4.19
CA LEU A 327 15.17 6.56 2.93
C LEU A 327 14.02 7.17 2.12
N SER A 328 13.57 8.40 2.42
CA SER A 328 12.52 9.06 1.64
C SER A 328 13.02 9.41 0.23
N PRO A 329 12.38 8.90 -0.84
CA PRO A 329 12.80 9.19 -2.22
C PRO A 329 12.86 10.68 -2.55
N SER A 330 11.97 11.52 -2.01
CA SER A 330 11.96 12.97 -2.23
C SER A 330 13.24 13.68 -1.77
N ARG A 331 14.02 13.07 -0.87
CA ARG A 331 15.32 13.61 -0.44
C ARG A 331 16.41 13.43 -1.48
N TYR A 332 16.28 12.42 -2.34
CA TYR A 332 17.29 12.02 -3.32
C TYR A 332 16.90 12.40 -4.75
N VAL A 333 15.60 12.46 -5.01
CA VAL A 333 14.99 12.76 -6.30
C VAL A 333 14.10 13.98 -6.14
N LEU A 334 14.68 15.15 -6.42
CA LEU A 334 13.97 16.42 -6.40
C LEU A 334 13.09 16.49 -7.65
N GLN A 335 11.81 16.79 -7.45
CA GLN A 335 10.89 17.12 -8.51
C GLN A 335 10.67 18.63 -8.47
N ILE A 336 10.96 19.29 -9.58
CA ILE A 336 10.58 20.70 -9.73
C ILE A 336 9.10 20.67 -10.10
N GLU A 337 8.24 21.10 -9.18
CA GLU A 337 6.87 21.43 -9.55
C GLU A 337 6.95 22.55 -10.58
N LYS A 338 6.81 22.19 -11.86
CA LYS A 338 6.31 23.13 -12.84
C LYS A 338 4.88 23.38 -12.42
N GLU A 339 4.64 24.46 -11.68
CA GLU A 339 3.29 24.99 -11.55
C GLU A 339 2.74 25.08 -12.98
N GLU A 340 1.79 24.22 -13.30
CA GLU A 340 0.88 24.51 -14.40
C GLU A 340 0.12 25.76 -13.95
N LEU A 341 0.72 26.92 -14.24
CA LEU A 341 0.01 28.19 -14.16
C LEU A 341 -1.24 27.99 -15.00
N LYS A 342 -2.40 27.97 -14.35
CA LYS A 342 -3.68 27.99 -15.06
C LYS A 342 -3.60 29.15 -16.07
N PRO A 343 -4.11 28.97 -17.31
CA PRO A 343 -4.26 30.08 -18.23
C PRO A 343 -4.85 31.27 -17.50
N ILE A 344 -4.31 32.46 -17.72
CA ILE A 344 -4.73 33.65 -16.98
C ILE A 344 -6.24 33.89 -17.14
N GLU A 345 -6.79 33.46 -18.26
CA GLU A 345 -8.21 33.45 -18.57
C GLU A 345 -9.04 32.61 -17.56
N ASP A 346 -8.58 31.41 -17.20
CA ASP A 346 -9.29 30.54 -16.26
C ASP A 346 -9.24 31.11 -14.83
N ILE A 347 -8.11 31.70 -14.45
CA ILE A 347 -7.95 32.39 -13.15
C ILE A 347 -8.91 33.58 -13.08
N LEU A 348 -9.03 34.37 -14.15
CA LEU A 348 -9.95 35.50 -14.21
C LEU A 348 -11.42 35.07 -14.15
N ILE A 349 -11.77 33.94 -14.75
CA ILE A 349 -13.14 33.37 -14.68
C ILE A 349 -13.45 32.93 -13.24
N GLU A 350 -12.56 32.17 -12.61
CA GLU A 350 -12.75 31.74 -11.21
C GLU A 350 -12.83 32.94 -10.26
N LEU A 351 -11.97 33.95 -10.45
CA LEU A 351 -11.97 35.16 -9.63
C LEU A 351 -13.28 35.94 -9.76
N LYS A 352 -13.84 36.02 -10.97
CA LYS A 352 -15.14 36.64 -11.22
C LYS A 352 -16.29 35.86 -10.56
N GLN A 353 -16.26 34.53 -10.62
CA GLN A 353 -17.27 33.68 -9.96
C GLN A 353 -17.23 33.87 -8.44
N ILE A 354 -16.04 33.93 -7.85
CA ILE A 354 -15.85 34.18 -6.42
C ILE A 354 -16.37 35.57 -6.03
N GLU A 355 -16.15 36.59 -6.86
CA GLU A 355 -16.69 37.94 -6.62
C GLU A 355 -18.22 37.96 -6.69
N GLU A 356 -18.82 37.26 -7.65
CA GLU A 356 -20.28 37.13 -7.77
C GLU A 356 -20.88 36.40 -6.55
N GLU A 357 -20.30 35.27 -6.13
CA GLU A 357 -20.72 34.55 -4.92
C GLU A 357 -20.56 35.40 -3.65
N ARG A 358 -19.47 36.15 -3.55
CA ARG A 358 -19.25 37.08 -2.43
C ARG A 358 -20.33 38.15 -2.40
N MET A 359 -20.65 38.78 -3.54
CA MET A 359 -21.70 39.80 -3.61
C MET A 359 -23.07 39.23 -3.19
N GLU A 360 -23.38 38.01 -3.59
CA GLU A 360 -24.62 37.34 -3.20
C GLU A 360 -24.66 37.02 -1.70
N ASN A 361 -23.56 36.53 -1.15
CA ASN A 361 -23.40 36.30 0.29
C ASN A 361 -23.49 37.60 1.10
N ASP A 362 -22.87 38.69 0.64
CA ASP A 362 -22.94 40.02 1.27
C ASP A 362 -24.37 40.57 1.24
N LYS A 363 -25.15 40.28 0.19
CA LYS A 363 -26.57 40.64 0.11
C LYS A 363 -27.40 39.86 1.12
N ILE A 364 -27.22 38.54 1.18
CA ILE A 364 -27.90 37.67 2.16
C ILE A 364 -27.58 38.13 3.59
N LEU A 365 -26.31 38.42 3.87
CA LEU A 365 -25.87 38.89 5.17
C LEU A 365 -26.48 40.25 5.52
N ASN A 366 -26.54 41.19 4.59
CA ASN A 366 -27.21 42.48 4.79
C ASN A 366 -28.71 42.32 5.07
N ASP A 367 -29.40 41.43 4.35
CA ASP A 367 -30.83 41.16 4.59
C ASP A 367 -31.07 40.61 6.01
N ILE A 368 -30.20 39.71 6.47
CA ILE A 368 -30.23 39.18 7.85
C ILE A 368 -29.96 40.29 8.87
N LEU A 369 -28.93 41.12 8.65
CA LEU A 369 -28.56 42.21 9.56
C LEU A 369 -29.66 43.27 9.68
N ASN A 370 -30.34 43.60 8.58
CA ASN A 370 -31.49 44.51 8.57
C ASN A 370 -32.68 43.94 9.37
N GLN A 371 -32.96 42.63 9.25
CA GLN A 371 -33.99 41.97 10.07
C GLN A 371 -33.67 42.00 11.58
N LEU A 372 -32.39 42.05 11.94
CA LEU A 372 -31.90 42.11 13.32
C LEU A 372 -31.70 43.55 13.83
N GLY A 373 -31.98 44.58 13.03
CA GLY A 373 -31.89 45.99 13.43
C GLY A 373 -30.49 46.61 13.32
N TYR A 374 -29.56 45.99 12.59
CA TYR A 374 -28.19 46.47 12.35
C TYR A 374 -28.03 47.08 10.95
N GLU A 375 -28.83 48.10 10.61
CA GLU A 375 -28.77 48.76 9.31
C GLU A 375 -27.38 49.40 9.06
N GLY A 376 -26.78 49.11 7.90
CA GLY A 376 -25.55 49.77 7.43
C GLY A 376 -24.20 49.22 7.94
N TYR A 377 -24.21 48.12 8.71
CA TYR A 377 -23.01 47.55 9.36
C TYR A 377 -21.88 47.18 8.38
N LEU A 378 -22.19 46.68 7.18
CA LEU A 378 -21.19 46.29 6.18
C LEU A 378 -20.73 47.45 5.28
N ASN A 379 -21.43 48.60 5.28
CA ASN A 379 -21.11 49.75 4.44
C ASN A 379 -20.09 50.73 5.07
N GLY A 380 -19.40 50.31 6.14
CA GLY A 380 -18.34 51.10 6.78
C GLY A 380 -18.82 52.41 7.42
N ARG A 381 -20.10 52.50 7.83
CA ARG A 381 -20.61 53.58 8.67
C ARG A 381 -20.96 53.03 10.05
N GLY A 382 -19.93 52.88 10.87
CA GLY A 382 -20.06 52.83 12.33
C GLY A 382 -20.08 54.24 12.91
#